data_AF-C9SU35-F1
#
_entry.id   AF-C9SU35-F1
#
_cell.length_a   1.000
_cell.length_b   1.000
_cell.length_c   1.000
_cell.angle_alpha   90.00
_cell.angle_beta   90.00
_cell.angle_gamma   90.00
#
_symmetry.space_group_name_H-M   'P 1'
#
loop_
_entity.id
_entity.type
_entity.pdbx_description
1 polymer ?
#
loop_
_entity_poly.entity_id
_entity_poly.type
_entity_poly.pdbx_seq_one_letter_code
_entity_poly.pdbx_strand_id
1 'polypeptide(L)'
;MVPDPQRVGVTNYYLPIYPVDCPTGCGCAPALLLWFFDSRSGFEYQKLGPDGKRIARPNWVDTNVVDWFLAENQRIVTRFNKTIPSLSFVHIPFDAFSAVQSGPGIDPQRQPGINDMVVTGQAIGYCPDGVNNGTCAYGGQDIPFMKAVTSTPGMLGLFTAHQHGDSWCYKWTADALPDYPVQPRGDGLNICFGQRTGYGGNGNWERGSRQLRCGRTSWLWASSRHGSGSSLERSLVPFR
;
A
#
# COMPACT_ATOMS: atom_id res chain seq x y z
N MET A 1 -8.23 2.90 -20.14
CA MET A 1 -7.37 1.73 -20.28
C MET A 1 -6.00 2.13 -19.75
N VAL A 2 -5.40 1.32 -18.88
CA VAL A 2 -4.04 1.61 -18.39
C VAL A 2 -3.07 1.41 -19.57
N PRO A 3 -2.06 2.28 -19.79
CA PRO A 3 -1.11 2.16 -20.91
C PRO A 3 -0.33 0.84 -20.94
N ASP A 4 0.58 0.68 -21.91
CA ASP A 4 1.42 -0.53 -22.11
C ASP A 4 1.78 -1.24 -20.78
N PRO A 5 1.29 -2.48 -20.55
CA PRO A 5 1.51 -3.22 -19.31
C PRO A 5 2.99 -3.49 -18.99
N GLN A 6 3.86 -3.52 -20.01
CA GLN A 6 5.30 -3.67 -19.78
C GLN A 6 5.86 -2.46 -19.04
N ARG A 7 5.38 -1.27 -19.40
CA ARG A 7 5.76 0.00 -18.78
C ARG A 7 5.11 0.16 -17.41
N VAL A 8 3.79 0.02 -17.31
CA VAL A 8 3.02 0.49 -16.13
C VAL A 8 2.70 -0.61 -15.12
N GLY A 9 3.03 -1.87 -15.41
CA GLY A 9 2.63 -3.01 -14.62
C GLY A 9 1.33 -3.65 -15.12
N VAL A 10 1.10 -4.89 -14.71
CA VAL A 10 0.05 -5.78 -15.23
C VAL A 10 -1.11 -6.00 -14.25
N THR A 11 -0.94 -5.66 -12.97
CA THR A 11 -1.94 -5.89 -11.91
C THR A 11 -2.48 -4.61 -11.29
N ASN A 12 -2.91 -3.67 -12.13
CA ASN A 12 -3.58 -2.42 -11.70
C ASN A 12 -5.08 -2.54 -11.93
N TYR A 13 -5.88 -2.59 -10.86
CA TYR A 13 -7.34 -2.74 -10.94
C TYR A 13 -8.03 -2.31 -9.64
N TYR A 14 -9.36 -2.23 -9.66
CA TYR A 14 -10.14 -2.02 -8.45
C TYR A 14 -11.33 -2.99 -8.38
N LEU A 15 -11.75 -3.30 -7.16
CA LEU A 15 -12.92 -4.14 -6.90
C LEU A 15 -13.96 -3.34 -6.10
N PRO A 16 -15.15 -3.07 -6.67
CA PRO A 16 -16.25 -2.49 -5.92
C PRO A 16 -16.93 -3.56 -5.06
N ILE A 17 -17.16 -3.25 -3.79
CA ILE A 17 -17.93 -4.08 -2.86
C ILE A 17 -19.29 -3.42 -2.68
N TYR A 18 -20.35 -4.14 -3.00
CA TYR A 18 -21.72 -3.65 -2.88
C TYR A 18 -22.40 -4.14 -1.60
N PRO A 19 -23.37 -3.38 -1.06
CA PRO A 19 -24.24 -3.86 0.00
C PRO A 19 -24.97 -5.14 -0.41
N VAL A 20 -25.24 -6.02 0.56
CA VAL A 20 -25.99 -7.28 0.34
C VAL A 20 -27.42 -7.05 -0.18
N ASP A 21 -28.00 -5.91 0.18
CA ASP A 21 -29.32 -5.44 -0.23
C ASP A 21 -29.30 -4.71 -1.58
N CYS A 22 -28.15 -4.64 -2.26
CA CYS A 22 -28.09 -4.09 -3.60
C CYS A 22 -28.76 -5.04 -4.61
N PRO A 23 -29.83 -4.62 -5.32
CA PRO A 23 -30.45 -5.44 -6.35
C PRO A 23 -29.45 -5.82 -7.45
N THR A 24 -29.60 -7.01 -8.02
CA THR A 24 -28.84 -7.48 -9.18
C THR A 24 -29.09 -6.57 -10.38
N GLY A 25 -28.19 -5.61 -10.59
CA GLY A 25 -28.29 -4.63 -11.67
C GLY A 25 -27.57 -3.31 -11.33
N CYS A 26 -27.24 -2.53 -12.36
CA CYS A 26 -26.58 -1.24 -12.19
C CYS A 26 -27.52 -0.23 -11.49
N GLY A 27 -27.20 0.20 -10.27
CA GLY A 27 -27.98 1.25 -9.58
C GLY A 27 -27.46 1.66 -8.21
N CYS A 28 -26.82 0.75 -7.47
CA CYS A 28 -26.28 1.08 -6.15
C CYS A 28 -24.90 1.73 -6.22
N ALA A 29 -24.62 2.63 -5.29
CA ALA A 29 -23.24 3.01 -5.00
C ALA A 29 -22.53 1.85 -4.27
N PRO A 30 -21.27 1.53 -4.63
CA PRO A 30 -20.43 0.66 -3.81
C PRO A 30 -20.35 1.15 -2.37
N ALA A 31 -20.29 0.20 -1.43
CA ALA A 31 -20.04 0.47 -0.01
C ALA A 31 -18.55 0.65 0.30
N LEU A 32 -17.69 -0.01 -0.48
CA LEU A 32 -16.23 0.05 -0.35
C LEU A 32 -15.58 -0.16 -1.73
N LEU A 33 -14.45 0.51 -1.97
CA LEU A 33 -13.57 0.21 -3.12
C LEU A 33 -12.27 -0.40 -2.60
N LEU A 34 -11.81 -1.47 -3.24
CA LEU A 34 -10.48 -2.01 -3.04
C LEU A 34 -9.62 -1.66 -4.27
N TRP A 35 -8.54 -0.92 -4.09
CA TRP A 35 -7.62 -0.51 -5.14
C TRP A 35 -6.34 -1.34 -5.07
N PHE A 36 -5.90 -1.89 -6.20
CA PHE A 36 -4.69 -2.71 -6.30
C PHE A 36 -3.72 -2.05 -7.28
N PHE A 37 -2.49 -1.85 -6.83
CA PHE A 37 -1.45 -1.15 -7.57
C PHE A 37 -0.21 -2.03 -7.76
N ASP A 38 0.31 -2.04 -8.97
CA ASP A 38 1.54 -2.73 -9.34
C ASP A 38 2.74 -1.78 -9.17
N SER A 39 3.48 -1.95 -8.06
CA SER A 39 4.74 -1.25 -7.82
C SER A 39 5.93 -1.82 -8.62
N ARG A 40 5.68 -2.82 -9.48
CA ARG A 40 6.68 -3.46 -10.35
C ARG A 40 7.83 -4.05 -9.54
N SER A 41 9.08 -3.79 -9.91
CA SER A 41 10.32 -4.45 -9.44
C SER A 41 10.64 -5.78 -10.14
N GLY A 42 11.80 -6.34 -9.78
CA GLY A 42 12.42 -7.49 -10.43
C GLY A 42 13.16 -7.11 -11.71
N PHE A 43 13.17 -8.04 -12.66
CA PHE A 43 13.87 -7.88 -13.93
C PHE A 43 12.90 -8.14 -15.10
N GLU A 44 13.18 -7.56 -16.26
CA GLU A 44 12.44 -7.90 -17.47
C GLU A 44 12.63 -9.39 -17.79
N TYR A 45 11.51 -10.06 -18.10
CA TYR A 45 11.50 -11.49 -18.32
C TYR A 45 12.35 -11.87 -19.54
N GLN A 46 13.36 -12.71 -19.32
CA GLN A 46 14.26 -13.24 -20.36
C GLN A 46 14.96 -12.19 -21.24
N LYS A 47 15.11 -10.96 -20.75
CA LYS A 47 15.85 -9.90 -21.48
C LYS A 47 17.15 -9.56 -20.77
N LEU A 48 18.19 -9.38 -21.58
CA LEU A 48 19.50 -8.92 -21.15
C LEU A 48 19.80 -7.57 -21.82
N GLY A 49 20.47 -6.69 -21.09
CA GLY A 49 21.00 -5.45 -21.63
C GLY A 49 22.22 -5.69 -22.51
N PRO A 50 22.75 -4.64 -23.15
CA PRO A 50 23.95 -4.73 -23.99
C PRO A 50 25.20 -5.27 -23.26
N ASP A 51 25.24 -5.16 -21.92
CA ASP A 51 26.32 -5.65 -21.07
C ASP A 51 26.11 -7.11 -20.61
N GLY A 52 25.10 -7.80 -21.14
CA GLY A 52 24.75 -9.17 -20.78
C GLY A 52 24.08 -9.32 -19.41
N LYS A 53 23.76 -8.22 -18.70
CA LYS A 53 23.08 -8.26 -17.40
C LYS A 53 21.57 -8.19 -17.56
N ARG A 54 20.84 -8.71 -16.56
CA ARG A 54 19.38 -8.59 -16.50
C ARG A 54 18.97 -7.13 -16.42
N ILE A 55 17.96 -6.74 -17.21
CA ILE A 55 17.42 -5.39 -17.20
C ILE A 55 16.51 -5.23 -15.98
N ALA A 56 16.87 -4.38 -15.03
CA ALA A 56 16.06 -4.12 -13.85
C ALA A 56 14.79 -3.34 -14.23
N ARG A 57 13.67 -3.68 -13.58
CA ARG A 57 12.43 -2.91 -13.71
C ARG A 57 12.39 -1.81 -12.64
N PRO A 58 11.76 -0.66 -12.95
CA PRO A 58 11.36 0.31 -11.93
C PRO A 58 10.64 -0.36 -10.76
N ASN A 59 10.82 0.14 -9.54
CA ASN A 59 10.24 -0.40 -8.30
C ASN A 59 9.21 0.55 -7.66
N TRP A 60 8.51 1.35 -8.47
CA TRP A 60 7.43 2.25 -8.04
C TRP A 60 6.17 2.07 -8.88
N VAL A 61 5.04 2.60 -8.43
CA VAL A 61 3.80 2.70 -9.22
C VAL A 61 3.98 3.78 -10.31
N ASP A 62 3.72 3.45 -11.58
CA ASP A 62 3.91 4.39 -12.69
C ASP A 62 2.93 5.57 -12.62
N THR A 63 3.37 6.76 -13.05
CA THR A 63 2.51 7.96 -13.03
C THR A 63 1.25 7.79 -13.87
N ASN A 64 1.31 7.02 -14.96
CA ASN A 64 0.12 6.75 -15.76
C ASN A 64 -0.94 5.93 -14.99
N VAL A 65 -0.52 5.09 -14.03
CA VAL A 65 -1.45 4.38 -13.14
C VAL A 65 -2.03 5.36 -12.13
N VAL A 66 -1.23 6.31 -11.64
CA VAL A 66 -1.69 7.38 -10.75
C VAL A 66 -2.78 8.23 -11.43
N ASP A 67 -2.53 8.65 -12.67
CA ASP A 67 -3.49 9.43 -13.46
C ASP A 67 -4.78 8.64 -13.72
N TRP A 68 -4.66 7.36 -14.08
CA TRP A 68 -5.80 6.46 -14.21
C TRP A 68 -6.60 6.34 -12.91
N PHE A 69 -5.93 6.16 -11.77
CA PHE A 69 -6.58 6.03 -10.47
C PHE A 69 -7.36 7.29 -10.11
N LEU A 70 -6.76 8.47 -10.24
CA LEU A 70 -7.42 9.73 -9.93
C LEU A 70 -8.63 9.97 -10.84
N ALA A 71 -8.48 9.75 -12.15
CA ALA A 71 -9.56 9.90 -13.10
C ALA A 71 -10.70 8.90 -12.84
N GLU A 72 -10.37 7.64 -12.55
CA GLU A 72 -11.36 6.59 -12.32
C GLU A 72 -12.08 6.78 -10.97
N ASN A 73 -11.36 7.18 -9.91
CA ASN A 73 -11.95 7.54 -8.63
C ASN A 73 -12.94 8.71 -8.81
N GLN A 74 -12.52 9.78 -9.50
CA GLN A 74 -13.39 10.92 -9.79
C GLN A 74 -14.63 10.47 -10.58
N ARG A 75 -14.47 9.64 -11.61
CA ARG A 75 -15.58 9.10 -12.40
C ARG A 75 -16.58 8.34 -11.53
N ILE A 76 -16.10 7.51 -10.60
CA ILE A 76 -16.95 6.76 -9.66
C ILE A 76 -17.67 7.71 -8.70
N VAL A 77 -16.95 8.65 -8.09
CA VAL A 77 -17.51 9.63 -7.15
C VAL A 77 -18.57 10.49 -7.83
N THR A 78 -18.33 10.97 -9.05
CA THR A 78 -19.29 11.74 -9.84
C THR A 78 -20.50 10.90 -10.21
N ARG A 79 -20.31 9.65 -10.67
CA ARG A 79 -21.41 8.75 -11.04
C ARG A 79 -22.40 8.52 -9.90
N PHE A 80 -21.90 8.36 -8.67
CA PHE A 80 -22.73 8.06 -7.51
C PHE A 80 -22.99 9.27 -6.61
N ASN A 81 -22.44 10.44 -6.97
CA ASN A 81 -22.44 11.66 -6.16
C ASN A 81 -22.08 11.38 -4.69
N LYS A 82 -21.05 10.57 -4.47
CA LYS A 82 -20.70 10.04 -3.15
C LYS A 82 -19.21 9.75 -3.04
N THR A 83 -18.58 10.22 -1.96
CA THR A 83 -17.26 9.75 -1.54
C THR A 83 -17.40 8.32 -1.02
N ILE A 84 -16.75 7.36 -1.70
CA ILE A 84 -16.81 5.96 -1.34
C ILE A 84 -15.58 5.61 -0.49
N PRO A 85 -15.77 5.03 0.72
CA PRO A 85 -14.66 4.49 1.49
C PRO A 85 -13.79 3.56 0.64
N SER A 86 -12.48 3.66 0.78
CA SER A 86 -11.53 2.96 -0.08
C SER A 86 -10.37 2.40 0.73
N LEU A 87 -9.87 1.23 0.32
CA LEU A 87 -8.62 0.66 0.78
C LEU A 87 -7.69 0.48 -0.43
N SER A 88 -6.41 0.72 -0.23
CA SER A 88 -5.40 0.53 -1.27
C SER A 88 -4.41 -0.56 -0.89
N PHE A 89 -3.93 -1.28 -1.91
CA PHE A 89 -2.99 -2.38 -1.79
C PHE A 89 -1.87 -2.19 -2.81
N VAL A 90 -0.63 -2.30 -2.35
CA VAL A 90 0.57 -2.22 -3.18
C VAL A 90 1.60 -3.21 -2.64
N HIS A 91 2.47 -3.76 -3.48
CA HIS A 91 3.43 -4.75 -2.97
C HIS A 91 4.55 -4.10 -2.16
N ILE A 92 5.21 -3.07 -2.74
CA ILE A 92 6.34 -2.36 -2.13
C ILE A 92 5.81 -1.10 -1.42
N PRO A 93 6.15 -0.86 -0.13
CA PRO A 93 5.74 0.34 0.57
C PRO A 93 6.30 1.59 -0.11
N PHE A 94 5.57 2.71 -0.10
CA PHE A 94 6.18 4.00 -0.44
C PHE A 94 7.11 4.48 0.69
N ASP A 95 7.93 5.50 0.42
CA ASP A 95 8.99 5.95 1.33
C ASP A 95 8.51 6.38 2.73
N ALA A 96 7.28 6.90 2.87
CA ALA A 96 6.73 7.26 4.17
C ALA A 96 6.67 6.10 5.19
N PHE A 97 6.64 4.82 4.77
CA PHE A 97 6.80 3.70 5.71
C PHE A 97 8.21 3.66 6.34
N SER A 98 9.24 3.93 5.53
CA SER A 98 10.62 4.03 6.01
C SER A 98 10.79 5.26 6.90
N ALA A 99 10.15 6.37 6.53
CA ALA A 99 10.15 7.59 7.33
C ALA A 99 9.52 7.37 8.71
N VAL A 100 8.32 6.76 8.82
CA VAL A 100 7.69 6.50 10.12
C VAL A 100 8.44 5.48 10.98
N GLN A 101 9.15 4.54 10.35
CA GLN A 101 9.99 3.59 11.07
C GLN A 101 11.24 4.27 11.63
N SER A 102 11.83 5.17 10.85
CA SER A 102 13.07 5.88 11.19
C SER A 102 12.84 7.08 12.11
N GLY A 103 11.65 7.67 12.11
CA GLY A 103 11.21 8.70 13.05
C GLY A 103 9.69 8.74 13.12
N PRO A 104 9.08 9.41 14.09
CA PRO A 104 8.73 8.90 15.45
C PRO A 104 9.05 7.45 15.87
N GLY A 105 9.19 6.48 14.97
CA GLY A 105 9.43 5.07 15.32
C GLY A 105 8.14 4.28 15.63
N ILE A 106 8.30 2.95 15.75
CA ILE A 106 7.20 2.02 15.99
C ILE A 106 7.17 1.62 17.48
N ASP A 107 6.12 2.02 18.19
CA ASP A 107 5.90 1.63 19.58
C ASP A 107 5.08 0.32 19.60
N PRO A 108 5.63 -0.80 20.10
CA PRO A 108 4.93 -2.09 20.08
C PRO A 108 3.65 -2.10 20.93
N GLN A 109 3.46 -1.15 21.86
CA GLN A 109 2.24 -1.01 22.63
C GLN A 109 1.12 -0.30 21.86
N ARG A 110 1.47 0.57 20.90
CA ARG A 110 0.51 1.35 20.09
C ARG A 110 0.32 0.76 18.69
N GLN A 111 1.39 0.20 18.13
CA GLN A 111 1.47 -0.39 16.80
C GLN A 111 1.91 -1.86 16.92
N PRO A 112 1.02 -2.76 17.41
CA PRO A 112 1.36 -4.16 17.57
C PRO A 112 1.70 -4.80 16.22
N GLY A 113 2.75 -5.61 16.22
CA GLY A 113 3.31 -6.23 15.03
C GLY A 113 4.80 -6.51 15.19
N ILE A 114 5.36 -7.24 14.24
CA ILE A 114 6.81 -7.40 14.10
C ILE A 114 7.36 -6.11 13.48
N ASN A 115 8.50 -5.62 13.97
CA ASN A 115 9.27 -4.49 13.45
C ASN A 115 10.77 -4.84 13.51
N ASP A 116 11.19 -5.82 12.71
CA ASP A 116 12.52 -6.46 12.82
C ASP A 116 13.28 -6.44 11.48
N MET A 117 12.86 -5.58 10.55
CA MET A 117 13.51 -5.37 9.28
C MET A 117 13.53 -3.87 8.95
N VAL A 118 14.64 -3.39 8.39
CA VAL A 118 14.69 -2.01 7.88
C VAL A 118 13.79 -1.93 6.65
N VAL A 119 12.84 -0.99 6.66
CA VAL A 119 11.92 -0.81 5.55
C VAL A 119 12.66 -0.26 4.34
N THR A 120 12.66 -1.07 3.28
CA THR A 120 12.97 -0.63 1.92
C THR A 120 11.69 -0.35 1.13
N GLY A 121 11.52 0.90 0.71
CA GLY A 121 10.38 1.37 -0.06
C GLY A 121 10.62 1.44 -1.57
N GLN A 122 9.59 1.92 -2.27
CA GLN A 122 9.64 2.28 -3.68
C GLN A 122 10.71 3.35 -3.91
N ALA A 123 11.27 3.41 -5.13
CA ALA A 123 12.30 4.38 -5.53
C ALA A 123 13.64 4.33 -4.76
N ILE A 124 13.83 3.39 -3.82
CA ILE A 124 15.14 3.17 -3.19
C ILE A 124 16.15 2.68 -4.23
N GLY A 125 17.36 3.25 -4.16
CA GLY A 125 18.48 2.98 -5.07
C GLY A 125 18.41 3.74 -6.40
N TYR A 126 17.34 4.48 -6.64
CA TYR A 126 17.20 5.31 -7.83
C TYR A 126 17.61 6.76 -7.54
N CYS A 127 18.17 7.43 -8.54
CA CYS A 127 18.36 8.87 -8.56
C CYS A 127 17.11 9.57 -9.08
N PRO A 128 16.92 10.89 -8.85
CA PRO A 128 15.73 11.62 -9.30
C PRO A 128 15.45 11.56 -10.81
N ASP A 129 16.48 11.35 -11.62
CA ASP A 129 16.40 11.16 -13.07
C ASP A 129 15.91 9.75 -13.49
N GLY A 130 15.66 8.86 -12.52
CA GLY A 130 15.20 7.49 -12.77
C GLY A 130 16.31 6.49 -13.04
N VAL A 131 17.58 6.88 -12.87
CA VAL A 131 18.73 5.98 -13.04
C VAL A 131 19.03 5.24 -11.73
N ASN A 132 19.28 3.93 -11.81
CA ASN A 132 19.78 3.12 -10.69
C ASN A 132 21.23 2.70 -10.95
N ASN A 133 22.16 3.56 -10.54
CA ASN A 133 23.62 3.38 -10.69
C ASN A 133 24.34 3.28 -9.34
N GLY A 134 23.59 3.19 -8.23
CA GLY A 134 24.14 3.11 -6.88
C GLY A 134 24.64 4.44 -6.29
N THR A 135 24.45 5.59 -6.95
CA THR A 135 24.90 6.89 -6.40
C THR A 135 23.87 7.59 -5.52
N CYS A 136 22.61 7.15 -5.56
CA CYS A 136 21.51 7.77 -4.81
C CYS A 136 20.80 6.75 -3.93
N ALA A 137 20.42 7.17 -2.73
CA ALA A 137 19.67 6.33 -1.79
C ALA A 137 18.18 6.24 -2.18
N TYR A 138 17.61 7.33 -2.68
CA TYR A 138 16.18 7.46 -2.98
C TYR A 138 15.94 8.53 -4.06
N GLY A 139 15.06 8.22 -5.02
CA GLY A 139 14.83 9.06 -6.20
C GLY A 139 13.49 9.81 -6.19
N GLY A 140 12.57 9.51 -5.27
CA GLY A 140 11.29 10.22 -5.17
C GLY A 140 10.25 9.88 -6.25
N GLN A 141 10.44 8.82 -7.04
CA GLN A 141 9.50 8.47 -8.11
C GLN A 141 8.13 7.99 -7.62
N ASP A 142 8.02 7.59 -6.35
CA ASP A 142 6.78 7.20 -5.69
C ASP A 142 6.00 8.40 -5.12
N ILE A 143 6.56 9.61 -5.10
CA ILE A 143 5.89 10.84 -4.62
C ILE A 143 4.52 11.06 -5.28
N PRO A 144 4.33 10.92 -6.62
CA PRO A 144 3.02 11.08 -7.24
C PRO A 144 1.99 10.07 -6.71
N PHE A 145 2.39 8.81 -6.55
CA PHE A 145 1.51 7.76 -6.02
C PHE A 145 1.18 8.01 -4.54
N MET A 146 2.19 8.34 -3.74
CA MET A 146 2.05 8.67 -2.33
C MET A 146 1.07 9.84 -2.14
N LYS A 147 1.23 10.93 -2.89
CA LYS A 147 0.30 12.08 -2.89
C LYS A 147 -1.11 11.68 -3.29
N ALA A 148 -1.27 10.85 -4.33
CA ALA A 148 -2.59 10.45 -4.81
C ALA A 148 -3.34 9.64 -3.75
N VAL A 149 -2.69 8.65 -3.13
CA VAL A 149 -3.33 7.83 -2.09
C VAL A 149 -3.65 8.66 -0.84
N THR A 150 -2.74 9.52 -0.38
CA THR A 150 -2.91 10.27 0.87
C THR A 150 -3.86 11.46 0.77
N SER A 151 -4.18 11.91 -0.46
CA SER A 151 -5.08 13.04 -0.71
C SER A 151 -6.45 12.66 -1.25
N THR A 152 -6.67 11.38 -1.61
CA THR A 152 -7.97 10.90 -2.12
C THR A 152 -9.00 10.82 -0.99
N PRO A 153 -10.12 11.57 -1.08
CA PRO A 153 -11.18 11.50 -0.07
C PRO A 153 -11.74 10.08 0.08
N GLY A 154 -11.94 9.65 1.33
CA GLY A 154 -12.44 8.32 1.64
C GLY A 154 -11.38 7.21 1.61
N MET A 155 -10.11 7.50 1.29
CA MET A 155 -9.03 6.52 1.43
C MET A 155 -8.73 6.28 2.92
N LEU A 156 -9.11 5.10 3.42
CA LEU A 156 -8.97 4.76 4.84
C LEU A 156 -7.56 4.28 5.19
N GLY A 157 -6.90 3.62 4.24
CA GLY A 157 -5.56 3.10 4.45
C GLY A 157 -4.93 2.48 3.21
N LEU A 158 -3.62 2.25 3.34
CA LEU A 158 -2.79 1.53 2.40
C LEU A 158 -2.15 0.31 3.07
N PHE A 159 -2.29 -0.83 2.41
CA PHE A 159 -1.77 -2.12 2.84
C PHE A 159 -0.66 -2.55 1.92
N THR A 160 0.46 -2.97 2.51
CA THR A 160 1.65 -3.36 1.78
C THR A 160 2.19 -4.72 2.22
N ALA A 161 3.09 -5.27 1.40
CA ALA A 161 3.86 -6.46 1.72
C ALA A 161 5.36 -6.13 1.61
N HIS A 162 6.12 -6.95 0.91
CA HIS A 162 7.55 -6.80 0.63
C HIS A 162 8.49 -7.00 1.84
N GLN A 163 8.24 -6.33 2.97
CA GLN A 163 9.03 -6.50 4.19
C GLN A 163 8.52 -7.66 5.04
N HIS A 164 9.24 -8.77 5.00
CA HIS A 164 8.82 -10.01 5.65
C HIS A 164 8.98 -9.98 7.17
N GLY A 165 9.81 -9.08 7.68
CA GLY A 165 10.04 -8.82 9.10
C GLY A 165 9.19 -7.68 9.68
N ASP A 166 8.24 -7.13 8.93
CA ASP A 166 7.35 -6.07 9.40
C ASP A 166 5.88 -6.49 9.30
N SER A 167 5.10 -6.18 10.33
CA SER A 167 3.64 -6.41 10.36
C SER A 167 2.90 -5.41 11.24
N TRP A 168 3.44 -4.22 11.44
CA TRP A 168 2.77 -3.15 12.17
C TRP A 168 1.80 -2.35 11.28
N CYS A 169 0.91 -1.57 11.91
CA CYS A 169 0.17 -0.48 11.26
C CYS A 169 0.50 0.82 11.99
N TYR A 170 0.54 1.91 11.25
CA TYR A 170 0.78 3.24 11.78
C TYR A 170 -0.27 4.21 11.20
N LYS A 171 -0.83 5.08 12.05
CA LYS A 171 -1.70 6.17 11.58
C LYS A 171 -0.82 7.37 11.24
N TRP A 172 -0.56 7.56 9.95
CA TRP A 172 0.22 8.67 9.45
C TRP A 172 -0.65 9.93 9.38
N THR A 173 -0.40 10.87 10.29
CA THR A 173 -1.01 12.21 10.32
C THR A 173 0.03 13.26 9.96
N ALA A 174 -0.40 14.51 9.76
CA ALA A 174 0.54 15.62 9.54
C ALA A 174 1.51 15.78 10.72
N ASP A 175 1.04 15.60 11.95
CA ASP A 175 1.85 15.71 13.16
C ASP A 175 2.86 14.57 13.34
N ALA A 176 2.59 13.41 12.74
CA ALA A 176 3.50 12.26 12.84
C ALA A 176 4.82 12.49 12.08
N LEU A 177 4.78 13.28 11.00
CA LEU A 177 5.94 13.57 10.15
C LEU A 177 5.85 15.04 9.65
N PRO A 178 6.02 16.05 10.52
CA PRO A 178 5.67 17.44 10.23
C PRO A 178 6.44 18.07 9.05
N ASP A 179 7.69 17.66 8.85
CA ASP A 179 8.57 18.20 7.80
C ASP A 179 8.70 17.30 6.56
N TYR A 180 7.87 16.24 6.47
CA TYR A 180 7.96 15.30 5.36
C TYR A 180 7.34 15.89 4.08
N PRO A 181 7.94 15.68 2.88
CA PRO A 181 7.58 16.37 1.64
C PRO A 181 6.19 16.05 1.10
N VAL A 182 5.55 15.01 1.64
CA VAL A 182 4.15 14.67 1.35
C VAL A 182 3.41 14.69 2.68
N GLN A 183 2.23 15.30 2.71
CA GLN A 183 1.39 15.34 3.90
C GLN A 183 0.04 14.70 3.62
N PRO A 184 -0.45 13.81 4.49
CA PRO A 184 -1.79 13.25 4.33
C PRO A 184 -2.85 14.30 4.65
N ARG A 185 -3.99 14.23 3.95
CA ARG A 185 -5.10 15.16 4.17
C ARG A 185 -6.06 14.63 5.23
N GLY A 186 -6.86 15.54 5.80
CA GLY A 186 -7.90 15.19 6.77
C GLY A 186 -7.32 14.49 8.00
N ASP A 187 -7.95 13.39 8.41
CA ASP A 187 -7.57 12.65 9.61
C ASP A 187 -6.27 11.83 9.44
N GLY A 188 -5.62 11.87 8.27
CA GLY A 188 -4.44 11.07 7.98
C GLY A 188 -4.75 9.72 7.32
N LEU A 189 -3.70 8.94 7.05
CA LEU A 189 -3.78 7.66 6.36
C LEU A 189 -3.27 6.52 7.26
N ASN A 190 -4.02 5.42 7.35
CA ASN A 190 -3.50 4.21 8.00
C ASN A 190 -2.57 3.48 7.03
N ILE A 191 -1.31 3.33 7.39
CA ILE A 191 -0.31 2.60 6.60
C ILE A 191 0.05 1.30 7.32
N CYS A 192 -0.06 0.18 6.63
CA CYS A 192 -0.07 -1.13 7.28
C CYS A 192 0.71 -2.16 6.49
N PHE A 193 1.60 -2.87 7.18
CA PHE A 193 2.14 -4.12 6.67
C PHE A 193 1.12 -5.25 6.86
N GLY A 194 1.03 -6.11 5.84
CA GLY A 194 0.51 -7.46 6.01
C GLY A 194 1.43 -8.30 6.91
N GLN A 195 1.03 -9.53 7.19
CA GLN A 195 1.93 -10.51 7.79
C GLN A 195 2.21 -11.61 6.76
N ARG A 196 3.45 -12.09 6.74
CA ARG A 196 3.87 -13.16 5.82
C ARG A 196 3.09 -14.44 6.10
N THR A 197 2.39 -14.96 5.09
CA THR A 197 1.62 -16.21 5.17
C THR A 197 2.38 -17.43 4.64
N GLY A 198 3.27 -17.25 3.67
CA GLY A 198 3.90 -18.33 2.90
C GLY A 198 5.38 -18.63 3.25
N TYR A 199 5.91 -19.70 2.65
CA TYR A 199 7.28 -20.17 2.87
C TYR A 199 8.36 -19.44 2.05
N GLY A 200 7.99 -18.52 1.17
CA GLY A 200 8.95 -17.76 0.33
C GLY A 200 9.52 -16.49 0.98
N GLY A 201 10.65 -16.03 0.43
CA GLY A 201 11.37 -14.79 0.80
C GLY A 201 12.17 -14.86 2.09
N ASN A 202 12.74 -13.72 2.49
CA ASN A 202 13.80 -13.65 3.50
C ASN A 202 13.31 -13.90 4.94
N GLY A 203 14.23 -14.41 5.78
CA GLY A 203 14.08 -14.59 7.23
C GLY A 203 13.14 -15.70 7.68
N ASN A 204 13.05 -15.87 9.01
CA ASN A 204 12.31 -16.93 9.68
C ASN A 204 11.20 -16.39 10.61
N TRP A 205 10.74 -15.16 10.38
CA TRP A 205 9.68 -14.52 11.17
C TRP A 205 8.38 -15.31 11.19
N GLU A 206 7.60 -15.09 12.25
CA GLU A 206 6.36 -15.81 12.50
C GLU A 206 5.33 -15.58 11.39
N ARG A 207 4.73 -16.68 10.92
CA ARG A 207 3.73 -16.65 9.86
C ARG A 207 2.36 -16.24 10.41
N GLY A 208 1.60 -15.55 9.58
CA GLY A 208 0.27 -15.08 9.92
C GLY A 208 -0.34 -14.26 8.80
N SER A 209 -1.47 -13.61 9.08
CA SER A 209 -2.14 -12.72 8.13
C SER A 209 -2.79 -11.53 8.84
N ARG A 210 -2.94 -10.43 8.10
CA ARG A 210 -3.77 -9.29 8.51
C ARG A 210 -5.20 -9.52 8.06
N GLN A 211 -6.15 -9.41 8.99
CA GLN A 211 -7.57 -9.53 8.71
C GLN A 211 -8.23 -8.14 8.82
N LEU A 212 -8.90 -7.74 7.76
CA LEU A 212 -9.66 -6.48 7.69
C LEU A 212 -11.13 -6.80 7.88
N ARG A 213 -11.72 -6.28 8.95
CA ARG A 213 -13.14 -6.42 9.25
C ARG A 213 -13.86 -5.12 8.93
N CYS A 214 -14.65 -5.18 7.87
CA CYS A 214 -15.40 -4.07 7.32
C CYS A 214 -16.86 -4.14 7.78
N GLY A 215 -17.32 -3.17 8.56
CA GLY A 215 -18.72 -3.04 9.00
C GLY A 215 -19.38 -1.77 8.48
N ARG A 216 -20.73 -1.72 8.48
CA ARG A 216 -21.49 -0.55 7.99
C ARG A 216 -21.24 0.74 8.78
N THR A 217 -20.83 0.62 10.05
CA THR A 217 -20.63 1.74 10.98
C THR A 217 -19.26 1.74 11.66
N SER A 218 -18.42 0.73 11.42
CA SER A 218 -17.08 0.62 11.99
C SER A 218 -16.15 -0.18 11.11
N TRP A 219 -14.90 0.26 11.03
CA TRP A 219 -13.82 -0.42 10.32
C TRP A 219 -12.78 -0.81 11.35
N LEU A 220 -12.54 -2.12 11.49
CA LEU A 220 -11.61 -2.67 12.47
C LEU A 220 -10.60 -3.55 11.73
N TRP A 221 -9.35 -3.57 12.17
CA TRP A 221 -8.37 -4.53 11.68
C TRP A 221 -7.76 -5.32 12.85
N ALA A 222 -7.27 -6.52 12.53
CA ALA A 222 -6.57 -7.40 13.47
C ALA A 222 -5.45 -8.17 12.76
N SER A 223 -4.33 -8.42 13.44
CA SER A 223 -3.35 -9.43 12.99
C SER A 223 -3.73 -10.80 13.54
N SER A 224 -3.49 -11.86 12.77
CA SER A 224 -3.65 -13.24 13.21
C SER A 224 -2.34 -13.99 13.00
N ARG A 225 -1.86 -14.68 14.04
CA ARG A 225 -0.67 -15.56 14.01
C ARG A 225 -1.10 -17.01 13.79
N HIS A 226 -0.27 -17.83 13.16
CA HIS A 226 -0.52 -19.27 12.99
C HIS A 226 0.55 -20.10 13.75
N GLY A 227 0.23 -20.58 14.96
CA GLY A 227 1.09 -21.51 15.73
C GLY A 227 0.69 -21.71 17.21
N SER A 228 0.43 -22.97 17.58
CA SER A 228 0.13 -23.57 18.92
C SER A 228 -0.91 -22.93 19.85
N GLY A 229 -2.14 -23.48 19.81
CA GLY A 229 -2.87 -23.83 21.04
C GLY A 229 -3.68 -22.75 21.78
N SER A 230 -3.49 -21.47 21.51
CA SER A 230 -4.40 -20.44 22.02
C SER A 230 -4.60 -19.35 20.96
N SER A 231 -5.86 -19.13 20.58
CA SER A 231 -6.27 -17.92 19.88
C SER A 231 -6.13 -16.75 20.86
N LEU A 232 -4.90 -16.24 21.04
CA LEU A 232 -4.66 -15.03 21.81
C LEU A 232 -5.42 -13.87 21.17
N GLU A 233 -6.20 -13.21 22.01
CA GLU A 233 -7.20 -12.21 21.64
C GLU A 233 -6.61 -11.06 20.80
N ARG A 234 -7.41 -10.69 19.80
CA ARG A 234 -7.10 -9.68 18.80
C ARG A 234 -7.33 -8.30 19.39
N SER A 235 -6.31 -7.45 19.42
CA SER A 235 -6.54 -6.01 19.51
C SER A 235 -7.18 -5.56 18.19
N LEU A 236 -8.50 -5.42 18.18
CA LEU A 236 -9.22 -4.76 17.10
C LEU A 236 -8.88 -3.28 17.15
N VAL A 237 -8.03 -2.83 16.23
CA VAL A 237 -7.68 -1.41 16.15
C VAL A 237 -8.65 -0.76 15.18
N PRO A 238 -9.44 0.23 15.62
CA PRO A 238 -10.30 0.99 14.73
C PRO A 238 -9.48 1.83 13.77
N PHE A 239 -9.96 1.98 12.54
CA PHE A 239 -9.62 3.14 11.72
C PHE A 239 -10.27 4.35 12.39
N ARG A 240 -9.57 4.97 13.34
CA ARG A 240 -9.87 6.35 13.74
C ARG A 240 -9.13 7.29 12.81
#